data_AF-A0A5B7AUD9-F1
#
_entry.id   AF-A0A5B7AUD9-F1
#
_cell.length_a   1.000
_cell.length_b   1.000
_cell.length_c   1.000
_cell.angle_alpha   90.00
_cell.angle_beta   90.00
_cell.angle_gamma   90.00
#
_symmetry.space_group_name_H-M   'P 1'
#
loop_
_entity.id
_entity.type
_entity.pdbx_description
1 polymer ?
#
loop_
_entity_poly.entity_id
_entity_poly.type
_entity_poly.pdbx_seq_one_letter_code
_entity_poly.pdbx_strand_id
1 'polypeptide(L)'
;MSFAQNRHVLSQGYGKQASPIELWYHTHYNSNTRSWATEIAQQKYDAMVRMRSESTLEGSTPPIDDESFERVMSRRSGYAPGFNYGVVPPSSRFACHKACEAQVREADLMAAEAAAQAEQAVKKVAKMRAQAQDAARDAAAVRAAFAEQELRLKALEERMARMDAILAAMQAERSSR
;
A
#
# COMPACT_ATOMS: atom_id res chain seq x y z
N MET A 1 -36.70 24.60 14.09
CA MET A 1 -35.86 24.65 12.88
C MET A 1 -34.42 24.36 13.28
N SER A 2 -33.62 23.72 12.41
CA SER A 2 -32.21 23.41 12.68
C SER A 2 -31.31 24.65 12.57
N PHE A 3 -30.23 24.70 13.35
CA PHE A 3 -29.23 25.78 13.37
C PHE A 3 -28.61 26.03 11.98
N ALA A 4 -28.33 24.96 11.21
CA ALA A 4 -27.80 25.05 9.86
C ALA A 4 -28.79 25.66 8.85
N GLN A 5 -30.10 25.39 9.04
CA GLN A 5 -31.14 25.91 8.16
C GLN A 5 -31.39 27.40 8.42
N ASN A 6 -31.41 27.83 9.68
CA ASN A 6 -31.49 29.24 10.02
C ASN A 6 -30.27 30.01 9.49
N ARG A 7 -29.06 29.41 9.53
CA ARG A 7 -27.85 30.04 8.95
C ARG A 7 -27.98 30.26 7.45
N HIS A 8 -28.51 29.28 6.72
CA HIS A 8 -28.72 29.39 5.28
C HIS A 8 -29.76 30.48 4.96
N VAL A 9 -30.91 30.47 5.66
CA VAL A 9 -31.96 31.47 5.48
C VAL A 9 -31.45 32.89 5.76
N LEU A 10 -30.72 33.09 6.86
CA LEU A 10 -30.13 34.39 7.19
C LEU A 10 -29.06 34.82 6.19
N SER A 11 -28.23 33.90 5.69
CA SER A 11 -27.20 34.23 4.68
C SER A 11 -27.79 34.68 3.33
N GLN A 12 -28.98 34.17 2.98
CA GLN A 12 -29.66 34.56 1.74
C GLN A 12 -30.33 35.94 1.84
N GLY A 13 -30.79 36.34 3.03
CA GLY A 13 -31.48 37.62 3.24
C GLY A 13 -30.54 38.83 3.33
N TYR A 14 -29.31 38.65 3.83
CA TYR A 14 -28.39 39.76 4.14
C TYR A 14 -27.21 39.90 3.16
N GLY A 15 -27.04 38.99 2.19
CA GLY A 15 -25.90 39.00 1.26
C GLY A 15 -24.53 38.79 1.91
N LYS A 16 -24.50 38.56 3.24
CA LYS A 16 -23.32 38.29 4.06
C LYS A 16 -23.67 37.20 5.08
N GLN A 17 -22.70 36.38 5.45
CA GLN A 17 -22.90 35.34 6.45
C GLN A 17 -23.23 35.98 7.81
N ALA A 18 -24.42 35.68 8.35
CA ALA A 18 -24.85 36.15 9.67
C ALA A 18 -23.84 35.74 10.74
N SER A 19 -23.59 36.61 11.70
CA SER A 19 -22.61 36.33 12.74
C SER A 19 -23.09 35.21 13.68
N PRO A 20 -22.19 34.49 14.37
CA PRO A 20 -22.61 33.42 15.28
C PRO A 20 -23.53 33.90 16.40
N ILE A 21 -23.35 35.15 16.85
CA ILE A 21 -24.17 35.78 17.90
C ILE A 21 -25.58 36.06 17.36
N GLU A 22 -25.70 36.60 16.14
CA GLU A 22 -27.00 36.82 15.47
C GLU A 22 -27.73 35.49 15.24
N LEU A 23 -27.00 34.47 14.78
CA LEU A 23 -27.56 33.14 14.57
C LEU A 23 -28.04 32.50 15.88
N TRP A 24 -27.30 32.69 16.98
CA TRP A 24 -27.71 32.25 18.32
C TRP A 24 -29.03 32.91 18.75
N TYR A 25 -29.15 34.23 18.57
CA TYR A 25 -30.38 34.97 18.84
C TYR A 25 -31.55 34.42 18.03
N HIS A 26 -31.41 34.30 16.71
CA HIS A 26 -32.49 33.81 15.84
C HIS A 26 -32.91 32.37 16.09
N THR A 27 -32.02 31.54 16.61
CA THR A 27 -32.30 30.12 16.87
C THR A 27 -32.87 29.86 18.26
N HIS A 28 -32.56 30.71 19.25
CA HIS A 28 -32.92 30.48 20.65
C HIS A 28 -33.86 31.54 21.22
N TYR A 29 -34.08 32.67 20.55
CA TYR A 29 -35.08 33.67 20.92
C TYR A 29 -36.33 33.52 20.05
N ASN A 30 -37.48 33.36 20.69
CA ASN A 30 -38.76 33.32 20.00
C ASN A 30 -39.37 34.73 19.97
N SER A 31 -39.40 35.34 18.79
CA SER A 31 -39.96 36.68 18.59
C SER A 31 -41.48 36.76 18.84
N ASN A 32 -42.21 35.65 18.66
CA ASN A 32 -43.66 35.61 18.83
C ASN A 32 -44.06 35.57 20.31
N THR A 33 -43.34 34.80 21.12
CA THR A 33 -43.60 34.68 22.57
C THR A 33 -42.72 35.61 23.41
N ARG A 34 -41.79 36.34 22.77
CA ARG A 34 -40.79 37.21 23.40
C ARG A 34 -39.97 36.53 24.50
N SER A 35 -39.72 35.24 24.35
CA SER A 35 -39.07 34.40 25.36
C SER A 35 -37.89 33.64 24.77
N TRP A 36 -36.88 33.40 25.62
CA TRP A 36 -35.77 32.51 25.30
C TRP A 36 -36.22 31.04 25.38
N ALA A 37 -35.63 30.20 24.54
CA ALA A 37 -35.88 28.76 24.52
C ALA A 37 -35.48 28.11 25.85
N THR A 38 -34.41 28.61 26.48
CA THR A 38 -33.95 28.20 27.82
C THR A 38 -33.26 29.37 28.52
N GLU A 39 -33.23 29.34 29.85
CA GLU A 39 -32.50 30.31 30.66
C GLU A 39 -30.99 30.29 30.35
N ILE A 40 -30.42 29.11 30.10
CA ILE A 40 -29.02 28.96 29.68
C ILE A 40 -28.74 29.69 28.36
N ALA A 41 -29.68 29.63 27.40
CA ALA A 41 -29.50 30.31 26.12
C ALA A 41 -29.50 31.83 26.26
N GLN A 42 -30.33 32.36 27.16
CA GLN A 42 -30.34 33.76 27.54
C GLN A 42 -29.01 34.16 28.20
N GLN A 43 -28.60 33.44 29.25
CA GLN A 43 -27.35 33.73 29.98
C GLN A 43 -26.13 33.73 29.05
N LYS A 44 -26.08 32.80 28.09
CA LYS A 44 -25.00 32.75 27.08
C LYS A 44 -25.06 33.92 26.11
N TYR A 45 -26.23 34.30 25.63
CA TYR A 45 -26.38 35.46 24.76
C TYR A 45 -25.97 36.74 25.49
N ASP A 46 -26.44 36.93 26.72
CA ASP A 46 -26.12 38.08 27.55
C ASP A 46 -24.61 38.15 27.84
N ALA A 47 -23.94 37.01 28.03
CA ALA A 47 -22.49 36.94 28.16
C ALA A 47 -21.77 37.34 26.85
N MET A 48 -22.24 36.89 25.69
CA MET A 48 -21.68 37.28 24.38
C MET A 48 -21.82 38.78 24.13
N VAL A 49 -23.00 39.35 24.42
CA VAL A 49 -23.29 40.79 24.28
C VAL A 49 -22.45 41.61 25.26
N ARG A 50 -22.31 41.15 26.50
CA ARG A 50 -21.50 41.82 27.52
C ARG A 50 -20.03 41.87 27.13
N MET A 51 -19.46 40.75 26.68
CA MET A 51 -18.08 40.72 26.18
C MET A 51 -17.85 41.70 25.01
N ARG A 52 -18.80 41.78 24.07
CA ARG A 52 -18.75 42.75 22.97
C ARG A 52 -18.74 44.20 23.48
N SER A 53 -19.44 44.47 24.57
CA SER A 53 -19.59 45.81 25.18
C SER A 53 -18.36 46.19 26.01
N GLU A 54 -17.84 45.27 26.82
CA GLU A 54 -16.68 45.47 27.71
C GLU A 54 -15.40 45.74 26.90
N SER A 55 -15.19 45.05 25.79
CA SER A 55 -14.01 45.28 24.94
C SER A 55 -14.00 46.65 24.24
N THR A 56 -15.15 47.32 24.16
CA THR A 56 -15.23 48.69 23.62
C THR A 56 -14.74 49.74 24.64
N LEU A 57 -14.75 49.42 25.95
CA LEU A 57 -14.27 50.31 27.02
C LEU A 57 -12.74 50.26 27.22
N GLU A 58 -12.09 49.14 26.87
CA GLU A 58 -10.69 48.87 27.20
C GLU A 58 -9.68 49.36 26.14
N GLY A 59 -10.13 50.12 25.13
CA GLY A 59 -9.26 50.62 24.05
C GLY A 59 -8.62 49.53 23.18
N SER A 60 -9.03 48.27 23.37
CA SER A 60 -8.55 47.10 22.64
C SER A 60 -9.47 46.79 21.45
N THR A 61 -8.94 46.14 20.41
CA THR A 61 -9.74 45.70 19.27
C THR A 61 -10.90 44.83 19.77
N PRO A 62 -12.17 45.12 19.43
CA PRO A 62 -13.29 44.29 19.87
C PRO A 62 -13.09 42.85 19.39
N PRO A 63 -13.27 41.83 20.25
CA PRO A 63 -13.21 40.44 19.83
C PRO A 63 -14.26 40.23 18.74
N ILE A 64 -13.84 39.59 17.65
CA ILE A 64 -14.71 39.26 16.53
C ILE A 64 -15.85 38.38 17.05
N ASP A 65 -17.06 38.50 16.50
CA ASP A 65 -18.24 37.75 16.96
C ASP A 65 -17.96 36.23 17.08
N ASP A 66 -17.07 35.69 16.23
CA ASP A 66 -16.57 34.32 16.30
C ASP A 66 -15.79 34.02 17.60
N GLU A 67 -14.88 34.91 17.99
CA GLU A 67 -14.02 34.76 19.19
C GLU A 67 -14.83 34.91 20.48
N SER A 68 -15.79 35.84 20.51
CA SER A 68 -16.70 36.02 21.64
C SER A 68 -17.61 34.80 21.81
N PHE A 69 -18.13 34.27 20.70
CA PHE A 69 -18.91 33.04 20.68
C PHE A 69 -18.10 31.84 21.17
N GLU A 70 -16.87 31.65 20.68
CA GLU A 70 -15.96 30.57 21.14
C GLU A 70 -15.68 30.65 22.65
N ARG A 71 -15.41 31.85 23.18
CA ARG A 71 -15.05 32.06 24.58
C ARG A 71 -16.23 31.73 25.51
N VAL A 72 -17.44 32.18 25.18
CA VAL A 72 -18.65 31.92 25.97
C VAL A 72 -19.08 30.45 25.86
N MET A 73 -18.91 29.85 24.70
CA MET A 73 -19.26 28.44 24.49
C MET A 73 -18.30 27.48 25.18
N SER A 74 -17.24 28.00 25.81
CA SER A 74 -16.15 27.29 26.47
C SER A 74 -15.37 26.40 25.48
N ARG A 75 -14.05 26.57 25.43
CA ARG A 75 -13.11 25.80 24.60
C ARG A 75 -13.42 24.29 24.65
N ARG A 76 -14.13 23.76 23.66
CA ARG A 76 -13.83 22.44 23.12
C ARG A 76 -12.92 22.68 21.94
N SER A 77 -11.64 22.39 22.11
CA SER A 77 -10.72 22.30 20.96
C SER A 77 -11.23 21.20 20.03
N GLY A 78 -11.89 21.58 18.93
CA GLY A 78 -12.34 20.63 17.91
C GLY A 78 -13.73 20.92 17.35
N TYR A 79 -13.99 20.31 16.19
CA TYR A 79 -15.24 20.42 15.43
C TYR A 79 -16.49 20.30 16.33
N ALA A 80 -17.34 21.33 16.30
CA ALA A 80 -18.63 21.36 16.97
C ALA A 80 -19.71 20.81 16.01
N PRO A 81 -20.22 19.58 16.21
CA PRO A 81 -21.21 18.98 15.32
C PRO A 81 -22.49 19.82 15.31
N GLY A 82 -23.04 20.08 14.12
CA GLY A 82 -24.24 20.91 13.94
C GLY A 82 -23.99 22.43 13.83
N PHE A 83 -22.78 22.90 14.16
CA PHE A 83 -22.37 24.30 14.02
C PHE A 83 -21.43 24.57 12.82
N ASN A 84 -20.92 23.51 12.17
CA ASN A 84 -19.92 23.57 11.09
C ASN A 84 -18.74 24.49 11.45
N TYR A 85 -18.26 24.35 12.68
CA TYR A 85 -17.24 25.19 13.27
C TYR A 85 -16.12 24.30 13.82
N GLY A 86 -14.85 24.66 13.56
CA GLY A 86 -13.66 23.87 13.90
C GLY A 86 -13.19 22.87 12.81
N VAL A 87 -11.98 22.33 12.96
CA VAL A 87 -11.38 21.35 12.03
C VAL A 87 -12.11 20.03 12.14
N VAL A 88 -12.75 19.60 11.04
CA VAL A 88 -13.46 18.32 10.95
C VAL A 88 -12.45 17.17 11.16
N PRO A 89 -12.62 16.31 12.18
CA PRO A 89 -11.74 15.17 12.36
C PRO A 89 -11.90 14.21 11.16
N PRO A 90 -10.80 13.60 10.69
CA PRO A 90 -10.87 12.63 9.61
C PRO A 90 -11.81 11.49 10.00
N SER A 91 -12.71 11.11 9.09
CA SER A 91 -13.61 9.98 9.35
C SER A 91 -12.80 8.70 9.52
N SER A 92 -13.24 7.79 10.40
CA SER A 92 -12.55 6.51 10.62
C SER A 92 -12.37 5.69 9.33
N ARG A 93 -13.30 5.84 8.37
CA ARG A 93 -13.23 5.21 7.05
C ARG A 93 -12.07 5.73 6.20
N PHE A 94 -11.76 7.01 6.29
CA PHE A 94 -10.65 7.62 5.54
C PHE A 94 -9.29 7.13 6.06
N ALA A 95 -9.14 7.06 7.38
CA ALA A 95 -7.93 6.52 8.00
C ALA A 95 -7.73 5.02 7.67
N CYS A 96 -8.80 4.23 7.74
CA CYS A 96 -8.78 2.82 7.37
C CYS A 96 -8.43 2.61 5.89
N HIS A 97 -9.02 3.41 4.98
CA HIS A 97 -8.70 3.36 3.56
C HIS A 97 -7.21 3.65 3.30
N LYS A 98 -6.64 4.68 3.95
CA LYS A 98 -5.22 5.02 3.80
C LYS A 98 -4.28 3.91 4.28
N ALA A 99 -4.61 3.27 5.41
CA ALA A 99 -3.84 2.14 5.90
C ALA A 99 -3.90 0.95 4.94
N CYS A 100 -5.10 0.64 4.43
CA CYS A 100 -5.30 -0.43 3.45
C CYS A 100 -4.55 -0.14 2.13
N GLU A 101 -4.61 1.11 1.65
CA GLU A 101 -3.91 1.56 0.44
C GLU A 101 -2.38 1.44 0.57
N ALA A 102 -1.82 1.72 1.76
CA ALA A 102 -0.39 1.54 2.02
C ALA A 102 0.02 0.06 2.03
N GLN A 103 -0.79 -0.80 2.66
CA GLN A 103 -0.55 -2.24 2.71
C GLN A 103 -0.59 -2.88 1.32
N VAL A 104 -1.54 -2.47 0.47
CA VAL A 104 -1.63 -2.95 -0.91
C VAL A 104 -0.39 -2.57 -1.70
N ARG A 105 0.08 -1.31 -1.59
CA ARG A 105 1.32 -0.88 -2.26
C ARG A 105 2.55 -1.67 -1.80
N GLU A 106 2.66 -1.92 -0.51
CA GLU A 106 3.77 -2.71 0.05
C GLU A 106 3.72 -4.16 -0.47
N ALA A 107 2.54 -4.77 -0.51
CA ALA A 107 2.35 -6.10 -1.08
C ALA A 107 2.70 -6.15 -2.58
N ASP A 108 2.32 -5.13 -3.36
CA ASP A 108 2.64 -5.05 -4.79
C ASP A 108 4.15 -4.96 -5.04
N LEU A 109 4.87 -4.17 -4.23
CA LEU A 109 6.32 -4.07 -4.31
C LEU A 109 7.01 -5.40 -3.99
N MET A 110 6.59 -6.06 -2.90
CA MET A 110 7.10 -7.37 -2.52
C MET A 110 6.82 -8.42 -3.60
N ALA A 111 5.63 -8.40 -4.21
CA ALA A 111 5.28 -9.31 -5.29
C ALA A 111 6.15 -9.08 -6.55
N ALA A 112 6.44 -7.83 -6.89
CA ALA A 112 7.32 -7.50 -8.01
C ALA A 112 8.76 -7.98 -7.79
N GLU A 113 9.29 -7.79 -6.58
CA GLU A 113 10.63 -8.30 -6.21
C GLU A 113 10.69 -9.82 -6.25
N ALA A 114 9.68 -10.50 -5.70
CA ALA A 114 9.58 -11.96 -5.74
C ALA A 114 9.50 -12.49 -7.18
N ALA A 115 8.74 -11.82 -8.06
CA ALA A 115 8.66 -12.18 -9.48
C ALA A 115 10.02 -12.02 -10.18
N ALA A 116 10.75 -10.94 -9.91
CA ALA A 116 12.08 -10.72 -10.47
C ALA A 116 13.08 -11.80 -9.99
N GLN A 117 13.04 -12.16 -8.71
CA GLN A 117 13.86 -13.24 -8.16
C GLN A 117 13.52 -14.60 -8.78
N ALA A 118 12.23 -14.88 -8.97
CA ALA A 118 11.78 -16.11 -9.63
C ALA A 118 12.29 -16.18 -11.08
N GLU A 119 12.22 -15.09 -11.84
CA GLU A 119 12.75 -15.04 -13.21
C GLU A 119 14.27 -15.29 -13.25
N GLN A 120 15.01 -14.68 -12.33
CA GLN A 120 16.46 -14.93 -12.20
C GLN A 120 16.77 -16.39 -11.84
N ALA A 121 16.00 -16.97 -10.92
CA ALA A 121 16.14 -18.37 -10.54
C ALA A 121 15.87 -19.30 -11.74
N VAL A 122 14.83 -19.04 -12.52
CA VAL A 122 14.51 -19.80 -13.74
C VAL A 122 15.66 -19.71 -14.76
N LYS A 123 16.20 -18.51 -15.00
CA LYS A 123 17.37 -18.33 -15.89
C LYS A 123 18.58 -19.11 -15.41
N LYS A 124 18.85 -19.10 -14.10
CA LYS A 124 19.97 -19.84 -13.50
C LYS A 124 19.79 -21.36 -13.65
N VAL A 125 18.57 -21.87 -13.40
CA VAL A 125 18.24 -23.29 -13.57
C VAL A 125 18.36 -23.70 -15.04
N ALA A 126 17.87 -22.87 -15.98
CA ALA A 126 18.01 -23.13 -17.41
C ALA A 126 19.48 -23.23 -17.84
N LYS A 127 20.34 -22.30 -17.36
CA LYS A 127 21.79 -22.34 -17.62
C LYS A 127 22.44 -23.58 -17.04
N MET A 128 22.16 -23.92 -15.77
CA MET A 128 22.67 -25.13 -15.14
C MET A 128 22.22 -26.40 -15.88
N ARG A 129 20.97 -26.44 -16.35
CA ARG A 129 20.45 -27.57 -17.11
C ARG A 129 21.15 -27.74 -18.45
N ALA A 130 21.41 -26.64 -19.17
CA ALA A 130 22.18 -26.68 -20.41
C ALA A 130 23.61 -27.21 -20.15
N GLN A 131 24.29 -26.69 -19.13
CA GLN A 131 25.62 -27.16 -18.74
C GLN A 131 25.63 -28.64 -18.36
N ALA A 132 24.62 -29.11 -17.62
CA ALA A 132 24.50 -30.53 -17.27
C ALA A 132 24.24 -31.42 -18.50
N GLN A 133 23.48 -30.93 -19.48
CA GLN A 133 23.26 -31.65 -20.75
C GLN A 133 24.53 -31.74 -21.58
N ASP A 134 25.31 -30.65 -21.67
CA ASP A 134 26.59 -30.65 -22.38
C ASP A 134 27.59 -31.59 -21.70
N ALA A 135 27.73 -31.51 -20.38
CA ALA A 135 28.58 -32.43 -19.61
C ALA A 135 28.14 -33.91 -19.78
N ALA A 136 26.84 -34.18 -19.85
CA ALA A 136 26.32 -35.53 -20.09
C ALA A 136 26.64 -36.03 -21.50
N ARG A 137 26.60 -35.15 -22.52
CA ARG A 137 26.99 -35.47 -23.90
C ARG A 137 28.48 -35.77 -23.98
N ASP A 138 29.31 -34.95 -23.36
CA ASP A 138 30.76 -35.17 -23.32
C ASP A 138 31.10 -36.50 -22.63
N ALA A 139 30.47 -36.78 -21.48
CA ALA A 139 30.64 -38.05 -20.78
C ALA A 139 30.13 -39.26 -21.60
N ALA A 140 29.08 -39.09 -22.40
CA ALA A 140 28.60 -40.13 -23.32
C ALA A 140 29.59 -40.35 -24.48
N ALA A 141 30.13 -39.28 -25.05
CA ALA A 141 31.13 -39.35 -26.13
C ALA A 141 32.41 -40.05 -25.65
N VAL A 142 32.91 -39.73 -24.45
CA VAL A 142 34.08 -40.40 -23.87
C VAL A 142 33.80 -41.89 -23.66
N ARG A 143 32.62 -42.25 -23.12
CA ARG A 143 32.24 -43.66 -22.94
C ARG A 143 32.14 -44.40 -24.27
N ALA A 144 31.57 -43.78 -25.30
CA ALA A 144 31.48 -44.37 -26.64
C ALA A 144 32.86 -44.58 -27.27
N ALA A 145 33.76 -43.60 -27.16
CA ALA A 145 35.13 -43.71 -27.65
C ALA A 145 35.91 -44.83 -26.94
N PHE A 146 35.70 -44.98 -25.63
CA PHE A 146 36.31 -46.07 -24.86
C PHE A 146 35.76 -47.44 -25.30
N ALA A 147 34.45 -47.57 -25.46
CA ALA A 147 33.83 -48.80 -25.96
C ALA A 147 34.32 -49.16 -27.37
N GLU A 148 34.53 -48.17 -28.26
CA GLU A 148 35.11 -48.39 -29.57
C GLU A 148 36.57 -48.88 -29.48
N GLN A 149 37.37 -48.31 -28.59
CA GLN A 149 38.73 -48.79 -28.35
C GLN A 149 38.75 -50.24 -27.86
N GLU A 150 37.87 -50.63 -26.93
CA GLU A 150 37.78 -52.02 -26.47
C GLU A 150 37.44 -52.98 -27.61
N LEU A 151 36.51 -52.62 -28.49
CA LEU A 151 36.17 -53.43 -29.66
C LEU A 151 37.35 -53.54 -30.63
N ARG A 152 38.11 -52.47 -30.85
CA ARG A 152 39.32 -52.50 -31.68
C ARG A 152 40.38 -53.44 -31.09
N LEU A 153 40.57 -53.43 -29.77
CA LEU A 153 41.51 -54.34 -29.11
C LEU A 153 41.09 -55.80 -29.27
N LYS A 154 39.81 -56.12 -29.02
CA LYS A 154 39.29 -57.48 -29.22
C LYS A 154 39.44 -57.95 -30.67
N ALA A 155 39.19 -57.08 -31.65
CA ALA A 155 39.38 -57.41 -33.06
C ALA A 155 40.86 -57.67 -33.41
N LEU A 156 41.80 -56.96 -32.79
CA LEU A 156 43.24 -57.23 -32.94
C LEU A 156 43.63 -58.57 -32.30
N GLU A 157 43.12 -58.87 -31.11
CA GLU A 157 43.33 -60.16 -30.44
C GLU A 157 42.84 -61.32 -31.31
N GLU A 158 41.64 -61.22 -31.89
CA GLU A 158 41.12 -62.21 -32.82
C GLU A 158 41.99 -62.36 -34.08
N ARG A 159 42.49 -61.24 -34.63
CA ARG A 159 43.38 -61.27 -35.79
C ARG A 159 44.70 -61.99 -35.48
N MET A 160 45.28 -61.75 -34.30
CA MET A 160 46.49 -62.44 -33.85
C MET A 160 46.21 -63.95 -33.66
N ALA A 161 45.11 -64.30 -32.99
CA ALA A 161 44.74 -65.70 -32.78
C ALA A 161 44.55 -66.47 -34.10
N ARG A 162 43.96 -65.83 -35.12
CA ARG A 162 43.86 -66.42 -36.47
C ARG A 162 45.22 -66.65 -37.11
N MET A 163 46.14 -65.70 -36.95
CA MET A 163 47.50 -65.81 -37.47
C MET A 163 48.26 -66.98 -36.83
N ASP A 164 48.16 -67.12 -35.50
CA ASP A 164 48.79 -68.22 -34.76
C ASP A 164 48.23 -69.58 -35.18
N ALA A 165 46.91 -69.68 -35.40
CA ALA A 165 46.29 -70.90 -35.92
C ALA A 165 46.81 -71.28 -37.31
N ILE A 166 47.01 -70.30 -38.20
CA ILE A 166 47.60 -70.54 -39.53
C ILE A 166 49.04 -71.03 -39.41
N LEU A 167 49.85 -70.39 -38.55
CA LEU A 167 51.24 -70.79 -38.31
C LEU A 167 51.32 -72.22 -37.76
N ALA A 168 50.46 -72.57 -36.81
CA ALA A 168 50.38 -73.92 -36.24
C ALA A 168 49.99 -74.97 -37.30
N ALA A 169 49.02 -74.66 -38.17
CA ALA A 169 48.62 -75.56 -39.25
C ALA A 169 49.77 -75.82 -40.26
N MET A 170 50.51 -74.77 -40.64
CA MET A 170 51.69 -74.93 -41.52
C MET A 170 52.80 -75.77 -40.87
N GLN A 171 53.00 -75.65 -39.55
CA GLN A 171 53.95 -76.48 -38.82
C GLN A 171 53.53 -77.95 -38.78
N ALA A 172 52.24 -78.22 -38.53
CA ALA A 172 51.70 -79.58 -38.54
C ALA A 172 51.83 -80.26 -39.92
N GLU A 173 51.55 -79.54 -41.01
CA GLU A 173 51.73 -80.05 -42.38
C GLU A 173 53.20 -80.36 -42.71
N ARG A 174 54.15 -79.56 -42.18
CA ARG A 174 55.59 -79.82 -42.34
C ARG A 174 56.08 -81.02 -41.54
N SER A 175 55.52 -81.29 -40.37
CA SER A 175 55.89 -82.44 -39.54
C SER A 175 55.26 -83.77 -40.01
N SER A 176 54.31 -83.72 -40.96
CA SER A 176 53.64 -84.90 -41.51
C SER A 176 54.20 -85.39 -42.87
N ARG A 177 55.24 -84.72 -43.40
CA ARG A 177 55.98 -85.14 -44.61
C ARG A 177 57.36 -85.64 -44.23
#